data_AF-A0A1G9F5R7-F1
#
_entry.id   AF-A0A1G9F5R7-F1
#
_cell.length_a   1.000
_cell.length_b   1.000
_cell.length_c   1.000
_cell.angle_alpha   90.00
_cell.angle_beta   90.00
_cell.angle_gamma   90.00
#
_symmetry.space_group_name_H-M   'P 1'
#
loop_
_entity.id
_entity.type
_entity.pdbx_description
1 polymer ?
#
loop_
_entity_poly.entity_id
_entity_poly.type
_entity_poly.pdbx_seq_one_letter_code
_entity_poly.pdbx_strand_id
1 'polypeptide(L)'
;MCAPGRILAVILPLVLPFAAGAEETLPPGGTALDGPALRGACSAERACVAWAGGFVEALRRQGAPLPELNERLGILAALLIAEAHSGTAARSAVAAALRLLAEASTDAAQAHSMRTLAAILADPAVALDGLELFTPVAASPS
;
A
#
# COMPACT_ATOMS: atom_id res chain seq x y z
N MET A 1 17.46 35.71 7.15
CA MET A 1 16.33 35.77 8.10
C MET A 1 15.06 35.44 7.31
N CYS A 2 14.19 34.58 7.86
CA CYS A 2 12.96 33.99 7.27
C CYS A 2 12.06 35.02 6.54
N ALA A 3 11.24 34.66 5.54
CA ALA A 3 10.34 33.50 5.52
C ALA A 3 9.88 33.08 4.10
N PRO A 4 9.72 31.76 3.86
CA PRO A 4 8.82 31.24 2.84
C PRO A 4 7.73 30.39 3.51
N GLY A 5 6.77 31.04 4.16
CA GLY A 5 5.52 30.41 4.56
C GLY A 5 4.43 30.82 3.58
N ARG A 6 4.24 30.07 2.47
CA ARG A 6 3.05 30.22 1.61
C ARG A 6 2.86 29.20 0.46
N ILE A 7 3.52 28.04 0.49
CA ILE A 7 3.28 26.97 -0.48
C ILE A 7 3.13 25.64 0.25
N LEU A 8 2.19 25.56 1.20
CA LEU A 8 1.86 24.30 1.87
C LEU A 8 0.39 24.34 2.32
N ALA A 9 -0.51 24.58 1.37
CA ALA A 9 -1.95 24.64 1.65
C ALA A 9 -2.85 24.30 0.45
N VAL A 10 -2.36 23.64 -0.59
CA VAL A 10 -3.12 23.48 -1.86
C VAL A 10 -3.32 22.04 -2.31
N ILE A 11 -2.66 21.04 -1.71
CA ILE A 11 -2.84 19.62 -2.07
C ILE A 11 -3.29 18.81 -0.85
N LEU A 12 -4.30 19.31 -0.12
CA LEU A 12 -4.91 18.61 1.01
C LEU A 12 -6.46 18.47 0.97
N PRO A 13 -7.21 18.70 -0.13
CA PRO A 13 -8.65 18.40 -0.09
C PRO A 13 -9.15 17.44 -1.19
N LEU A 14 -8.40 16.38 -1.56
CA LEU A 14 -8.89 15.42 -2.57
C LEU A 14 -8.90 13.93 -2.16
N VAL A 15 -8.59 13.59 -0.90
CA VAL A 15 -8.64 12.18 -0.43
C VAL A 15 -9.64 11.95 0.72
N LEU A 16 -10.40 12.96 1.12
CA LEU A 16 -11.46 12.82 2.12
C LEU A 16 -12.77 13.36 1.54
N PRO A 17 -13.54 12.48 0.87
CA PRO A 17 -14.77 12.04 1.50
C PRO A 17 -15.03 10.55 1.23
N PHE A 18 -14.37 9.65 1.95
CA PHE A 18 -14.84 8.26 2.08
C PHE A 18 -14.56 7.65 3.46
N ALA A 19 -14.34 8.50 4.47
CA ALA A 19 -14.13 8.10 5.86
C ALA A 19 -15.34 8.41 6.76
N ALA A 20 -16.53 8.55 6.18
CA ALA A 20 -17.75 8.79 6.94
C ALA A 20 -18.87 7.92 6.39
N GLY A 21 -19.10 6.77 7.03
CA GLY A 21 -20.32 5.98 6.82
C GLY A 21 -20.12 4.54 6.35
N ALA A 22 -19.27 3.77 7.02
CA ALA A 22 -19.42 2.32 7.08
C ALA A 22 -18.78 1.81 8.38
N GLU A 23 -19.56 1.76 9.46
CA GLU A 23 -19.28 0.77 10.50
C GLU A 23 -19.60 -0.62 9.92
N GLU A 24 -18.79 -1.08 8.96
CA GLU A 24 -18.83 -2.46 8.50
C GLU A 24 -18.10 -3.31 9.55
N THR A 25 -18.84 -3.62 10.62
CA THR A 25 -18.44 -4.66 11.57
C THR A 25 -18.56 -6.00 10.85
N LEU A 26 -17.46 -6.38 10.19
CA LEU A 26 -17.30 -7.66 9.53
C LEU A 26 -16.74 -8.72 10.50
N PRO A 27 -17.04 -10.01 10.26
CA PRO A 27 -16.93 -11.09 11.24
C PRO A 27 -15.48 -11.36 11.71
N PRO A 28 -15.31 -12.00 12.89
CA PRO A 28 -13.99 -12.34 13.42
C PRO A 28 -13.26 -13.27 12.46
N GLY A 29 -12.23 -12.74 11.79
CA GLY A 29 -11.52 -13.38 10.68
C GLY A 29 -11.33 -12.49 9.44
N GLY A 30 -11.86 -11.26 9.45
CA GLY A 30 -11.86 -10.33 8.30
C GLY A 30 -10.49 -9.78 7.90
N THR A 31 -10.31 -9.63 6.58
CA THR A 31 -9.23 -8.89 5.90
C THR A 31 -9.39 -7.38 6.06
N ALA A 32 -9.58 -6.91 7.29
CA ALA A 32 -9.64 -5.49 7.56
C ALA A 32 -8.26 -4.88 7.26
N LEU A 33 -8.21 -3.93 6.32
CA LEU A 33 -7.05 -3.08 6.08
C LEU A 33 -6.96 -2.02 7.18
N ASP A 34 -6.84 -2.48 8.43
CA ASP A 34 -6.69 -1.61 9.58
C ASP A 34 -5.26 -1.09 9.66
N GLY A 35 -5.08 0.21 9.43
CA GLY A 35 -3.78 0.89 9.52
C GLY A 35 -2.99 0.61 10.81
N PRO A 36 -3.61 0.45 12.00
CA PRO A 36 -2.91 0.01 13.21
C PRO A 36 -2.31 -1.41 13.12
N ALA A 37 -3.00 -2.36 12.47
CA ALA A 37 -2.51 -3.73 12.28
C ALA A 37 -1.33 -3.76 11.29
N LEU A 38 -1.38 -2.91 10.26
CA LEU A 38 -0.32 -2.73 9.28
C LEU A 38 0.96 -2.17 9.91
N ARG A 39 0.82 -1.15 10.78
CA ARG A 39 1.94 -0.49 11.47
C ARG A 39 2.77 -1.45 12.33
N GLY A 40 2.12 -2.36 13.06
CA GLY A 40 2.82 -3.36 13.87
C GLY A 40 3.57 -4.39 13.02
N ALA A 41 2.92 -4.89 11.96
CA ALA A 41 3.44 -5.97 11.13
C ALA A 41 4.67 -5.55 10.30
N CYS A 42 4.73 -4.30 9.82
CA CYS A 42 5.80 -3.86 8.92
C CYS A 42 6.99 -3.16 9.61
N SER A 43 7.11 -3.31 10.92
CA SER A 43 8.34 -2.99 11.68
C SER A 43 9.48 -3.97 11.38
N ALA A 44 9.17 -5.19 10.94
CA ALA A 44 10.13 -6.21 10.57
C ALA A 44 9.75 -6.87 9.23
N GLU A 45 10.75 -7.14 8.38
CA GLU A 45 10.54 -7.68 7.04
C GLU A 45 9.72 -8.98 7.03
N ARG A 46 10.13 -9.98 7.83
CA ARG A 46 9.43 -11.27 7.89
C ARG A 46 7.98 -11.14 8.32
N ALA A 47 7.69 -10.26 9.28
CA ALA A 47 6.33 -10.04 9.77
C ALA A 47 5.45 -9.36 8.71
N CYS A 48 6.00 -8.37 8.00
CA CYS A 48 5.32 -7.69 6.90
C CYS A 48 4.99 -8.64 5.75
N VAL A 49 5.97 -9.47 5.34
CA VAL A 49 5.79 -10.47 4.27
C VAL A 49 4.78 -11.54 4.68
N ALA A 50 4.85 -12.05 5.92
CA ALA A 50 3.90 -13.04 6.41
C ALA A 50 2.46 -12.48 6.46
N TRP A 51 2.30 -11.23 6.91
CA TRP A 51 1.01 -10.56 6.94
C TRP A 51 0.46 -10.32 5.53
N ALA A 52 1.28 -9.82 4.60
CA ALA A 52 0.90 -9.60 3.20
C ALA A 52 0.54 -10.93 2.50
N GLY A 53 1.31 -11.99 2.74
CA GLY A 53 1.00 -13.34 2.26
C GLY A 53 -0.32 -13.88 2.80
N GLY A 54 -0.60 -13.65 4.09
CA GLY A 54 -1.88 -14.01 4.71
C GLY A 54 -3.07 -13.26 4.09
N PHE A 55 -2.89 -11.98 3.75
CA PHE A 55 -3.89 -11.18 3.05
C PHE A 55 -4.18 -11.73 1.64
N VAL A 56 -3.14 -11.99 0.84
CA VAL A 56 -3.28 -12.60 -0.51
C VAL A 56 -4.02 -13.94 -0.43
N GLU A 57 -3.65 -14.79 0.52
CA GLU A 57 -4.27 -16.11 0.68
C GLU A 57 -5.73 -16.00 1.15
N ALA A 58 -6.06 -15.01 1.98
CA ALA A 58 -7.44 -14.74 2.36
C ALA A 58 -8.29 -14.27 1.17
N LEU A 59 -7.75 -13.42 0.29
CA LEU A 59 -8.46 -13.00 -0.93
C LEU A 59 -8.72 -14.18 -1.88
N ARG A 60 -7.72 -15.05 -2.06
CA ARG A 60 -7.86 -16.26 -2.90
C ARG A 60 -8.94 -17.20 -2.36
N ARG A 61 -8.97 -17.45 -1.05
CA ARG A 61 -9.97 -18.31 -0.42
C ARG A 61 -11.39 -17.75 -0.51
N GLN A 62 -11.54 -16.43 -0.56
CA GLN A 62 -12.84 -15.78 -0.77
C GLN A 62 -13.34 -15.92 -2.22
N GLY A 63 -12.51 -16.40 -3.15
CA GLY A 63 -12.87 -16.52 -4.56
C GLY A 63 -13.15 -15.16 -5.21
N ALA A 64 -12.49 -14.10 -4.74
CA ALA A 64 -12.66 -12.76 -5.27
C ALA A 64 -12.46 -12.76 -6.80
N PRO A 65 -13.34 -12.10 -7.58
CA PRO A 65 -13.14 -11.91 -9.01
C PRO A 65 -11.76 -11.31 -9.29
N LEU A 66 -11.11 -11.71 -10.39
CA LEU A 66 -9.77 -11.24 -10.75
C LEU A 66 -9.60 -9.70 -10.71
N PRO A 67 -10.55 -8.88 -11.19
CA PRO A 67 -10.45 -7.43 -11.08
C PRO A 67 -10.42 -6.94 -9.63
N GLU A 68 -11.28 -7.49 -8.78
CA GLU A 68 -11.37 -7.15 -7.36
C GLU A 68 -10.11 -7.57 -6.59
N LEU A 69 -9.52 -8.71 -6.96
CA LEU A 69 -8.23 -9.14 -6.42
C LEU A 69 -7.14 -8.09 -6.71
N ASN A 70 -6.98 -7.67 -7.97
CA ASN A 70 -5.96 -6.69 -8.33
C ASN A 70 -6.22 -5.32 -7.68
N GLU A 71 -7.48 -4.89 -7.59
CA GLU A 71 -7.86 -3.67 -6.88
C GLU A 71 -7.41 -3.71 -5.42
N ARG A 72 -7.75 -4.78 -4.69
CA ARG A 72 -7.38 -4.94 -3.27
C ARG A 72 -5.86 -5.06 -3.07
N LEU A 73 -5.14 -5.72 -3.98
CA LEU A 73 -3.67 -5.73 -3.95
C LEU A 73 -3.09 -4.32 -4.15
N GLY A 74 -3.69 -3.53 -5.05
CA GLY A 74 -3.28 -2.14 -5.32
C GLY A 74 -3.49 -1.24 -4.11
N ILE A 75 -4.65 -1.33 -3.45
CA ILE A 75 -4.95 -0.58 -2.23
C ILE A 75 -3.93 -0.93 -1.14
N LEU A 76 -3.65 -2.23 -0.94
CA LEU A 76 -2.67 -2.64 0.05
C LEU A 76 -1.26 -2.11 -0.28
N ALA A 77 -0.84 -2.20 -1.55
CA ALA A 77 0.44 -1.64 -1.98
C ALA A 77 0.55 -0.15 -1.68
N ALA A 78 -0.50 0.63 -1.96
CA ALA A 78 -0.54 2.07 -1.68
C ALA A 78 -0.41 2.37 -0.17
N LEU A 79 -1.12 1.63 0.68
CA LEU A 79 -1.04 1.78 2.14
C LEU A 79 0.38 1.49 2.67
N LEU A 80 1.00 0.40 2.21
CA LEU A 80 2.37 0.05 2.61
C LEU A 80 3.38 1.13 2.20
N ILE A 81 3.22 1.72 1.03
CA ILE A 81 4.07 2.82 0.55
C ILE A 81 3.90 4.06 1.44
N ALA A 82 2.66 4.41 1.81
CA ALA A 82 2.39 5.52 2.71
C ALA A 82 3.05 5.33 4.08
N GLU A 83 2.99 4.12 4.65
CA GLU A 83 3.66 3.80 5.92
C GLU A 83 5.19 3.86 5.81
N ALA A 84 5.78 3.42 4.70
CA ALA A 84 7.21 3.58 4.45
C ALA A 84 7.60 5.06 4.37
N HIS A 85 6.76 5.89 3.76
CA HIS A 85 7.00 7.32 3.61
C HIS A 85 6.89 8.07 4.95
N SER A 86 5.94 7.73 5.82
CA SER A 86 5.85 8.30 7.17
C SER A 86 6.90 7.78 8.15
N GLY A 87 7.75 6.83 7.73
CA GLY A 87 8.80 6.22 8.56
C GLY A 87 8.26 5.26 9.62
N THR A 88 6.99 4.86 9.53
CA THR A 88 6.32 3.94 10.45
C THR A 88 6.54 2.47 10.06
N ALA A 89 6.88 2.19 8.81
CA ALA A 89 7.31 0.88 8.32
C ALA A 89 8.75 0.93 7.77
N ALA A 90 9.48 -0.17 7.92
CA ALA A 90 10.82 -0.28 7.35
C ALA A 90 10.74 -0.38 5.81
N ARG A 91 11.54 0.43 5.10
CA ARG A 91 11.60 0.43 3.63
C ARG A 91 11.83 -0.97 3.04
N SER A 92 12.76 -1.73 3.62
CA SER A 92 13.06 -3.09 3.19
C SER A 92 11.89 -4.06 3.40
N ALA A 93 11.14 -3.89 4.51
CA ALA A 93 9.95 -4.69 4.79
C ALA A 93 8.85 -4.43 3.76
N VAL A 94 8.61 -3.17 3.42
CA VAL A 94 7.64 -2.79 2.39
C VAL A 94 8.09 -3.24 1.01
N ALA A 95 9.38 -3.11 0.67
CA ALA A 95 9.92 -3.60 -0.59
C ALA A 95 9.70 -5.12 -0.76
N ALA A 96 9.94 -5.91 0.28
CA ALA A 96 9.70 -7.35 0.25
C ALA A 96 8.21 -7.69 0.10
N ALA A 97 7.33 -6.98 0.82
CA ALA A 97 5.88 -7.15 0.69
C ALA A 97 5.38 -6.81 -0.72
N LEU A 98 5.84 -5.70 -1.33
CA LEU A 98 5.47 -5.30 -2.69
C LEU A 98 5.88 -6.35 -3.74
N ARG A 99 7.03 -7.03 -3.57
CA ARG A 99 7.43 -8.13 -4.46
C ARG A 99 6.44 -9.30 -4.38
N LEU A 100 6.02 -9.66 -3.17
CA LEU A 100 5.01 -10.70 -2.97
C LEU A 100 3.67 -10.31 -3.61
N LEU A 101 3.23 -9.06 -3.44
CA LEU A 101 1.98 -8.59 -4.07
C LEU A 101 2.07 -8.58 -5.60
N ALA A 102 3.24 -8.24 -6.15
CA ALA A 102 3.48 -8.28 -7.59
C ALA A 102 3.44 -9.70 -8.16
N GLU A 103 3.91 -10.70 -7.41
CA GLU A 103 3.81 -12.12 -7.79
C GLU A 103 2.37 -12.64 -7.69
N ALA A 104 1.57 -12.06 -6.79
CA ALA A 104 0.16 -12.41 -6.61
C ALA A 104 -0.79 -11.74 -7.63
N SER A 105 -0.40 -10.60 -8.18
CA SER A 105 -1.19 -9.84 -9.15
C SER A 105 -1.29 -10.58 -10.49
N THR A 106 -2.48 -10.55 -11.09
CA THR A 106 -2.70 -11.08 -12.45
C THR A 106 -2.65 -9.98 -13.51
N ASP A 107 -2.51 -8.73 -13.10
CA ASP A 107 -2.29 -7.58 -13.99
C ASP A 107 -0.78 -7.35 -14.16
N ALA A 108 -0.29 -7.52 -15.39
CA ALA A 108 1.13 -7.41 -15.70
C ALA A 108 1.67 -5.99 -15.49
N ALA A 109 0.86 -4.95 -15.76
CA ALA A 109 1.25 -3.56 -15.56
C ALA A 109 1.33 -3.24 -14.07
N GLN A 110 0.34 -3.68 -13.30
CA GLN A 110 0.34 -3.52 -11.84
C GLN A 110 1.51 -4.24 -11.19
N ALA A 111 1.77 -5.49 -11.58
CA ALA A 111 2.90 -6.27 -11.10
C ALA A 111 4.25 -5.63 -11.44
N HIS A 112 4.38 -5.05 -12.65
CA HIS A 112 5.58 -4.31 -13.04
C HIS A 112 5.78 -3.06 -12.16
N SER A 113 4.75 -2.25 -11.97
CA SER A 113 4.80 -1.05 -11.12
C SER A 113 5.20 -1.39 -9.67
N MET A 114 4.61 -2.45 -9.08
CA MET A 114 4.98 -2.91 -7.74
C MET A 114 6.44 -3.36 -7.65
N ARG A 115 6.97 -4.08 -8.66
CA ARG A 115 8.39 -4.48 -8.70
C ARG A 115 9.33 -3.27 -8.79
N THR A 116 8.98 -2.28 -9.60
CA THR A 116 9.76 -1.04 -9.73
C THR A 116 9.80 -0.27 -8.42
N LEU A 117 8.66 -0.10 -7.76
CA LEU A 117 8.56 0.54 -6.45
C LEU A 117 9.33 -0.23 -5.37
N ALA A 118 9.27 -1.56 -5.38
CA ALA A 118 10.05 -2.39 -4.47
C ALA A 118 11.56 -2.20 -4.68
N ALA A 119 12.03 -2.05 -5.93
CA ALA A 119 13.43 -1.77 -6.21
C ALA A 119 13.86 -0.39 -5.69
N ILE A 120 13.03 0.64 -5.89
CA ILE A 120 13.26 2.00 -5.38
C ILE A 120 13.33 2.00 -3.85
N LEU A 121 12.39 1.33 -3.18
CA LEU A 121 12.35 1.27 -1.72
C LEU A 121 13.55 0.50 -1.14
N ALA A 122 14.00 -0.55 -1.82
CA ALA A 122 15.17 -1.33 -1.41
C ALA A 122 16.50 -0.59 -1.58
N ASP A 123 16.55 0.49 -2.36
CA ASP A 123 17.75 1.32 -2.53
C ASP A 123 17.79 2.45 -1.47
N PRO A 124 18.59 2.33 -0.39
CA PRO A 124 18.65 3.34 0.66
C PRO A 124 19.21 4.69 0.17
N ALA A 125 19.86 4.76 -0.99
CA ALA A 125 20.38 5.99 -1.55
C ALA A 125 19.28 6.88 -2.16
N VAL A 126 18.12 6.31 -2.51
CA VAL A 126 16.99 7.07 -3.05
C VAL A 126 16.22 7.75 -1.92
N ALA A 127 16.09 9.07 -2.00
CA ALA A 127 15.23 9.86 -1.11
C ALA A 127 13.74 9.58 -1.41
N LEU A 128 12.94 9.38 -0.36
CA LEU A 128 11.53 9.02 -0.49
C LEU A 128 10.60 10.22 -0.73
N ASP A 129 11.13 11.44 -0.69
CA ASP A 129 10.37 12.69 -0.82
C ASP A 129 9.69 12.85 -2.20
N GLY A 130 10.03 12.00 -3.18
CA GLY A 130 9.44 11.98 -4.53
C GLY A 130 8.49 10.81 -4.83
N LEU A 131 8.15 9.96 -3.85
CA LEU A 131 7.33 8.76 -4.08
C LEU A 131 5.86 9.04 -4.39
N GLU A 132 5.36 10.25 -4.09
CA GLU A 132 4.00 10.69 -4.42
C GLU A 132 3.68 10.63 -5.92
N LEU A 133 4.72 10.64 -6.77
CA LEU A 133 4.61 10.53 -8.23
C LEU A 133 4.38 9.09 -8.71
N PHE A 134 4.57 8.09 -7.84
CA PHE A 134 4.60 6.67 -8.21
C PHE A 134 3.50 5.84 -7.55
N THR A 135 2.48 6.47 -6.96
CA THR A 135 1.34 5.74 -6.38
C THR A 135 0.75 4.84 -7.47
N PRO A 136 0.77 3.49 -7.29
CA PRO A 136 0.24 2.59 -8.28
C PRO A 136 -1.27 2.82 -8.36
N VAL A 137 -1.70 3.56 -9.38
CA VAL A 137 -3.10 3.76 -9.70
C VAL A 137 -3.68 2.37 -9.95
N ALA A 138 -4.64 1.95 -9.13
CA ALA A 138 -5.47 0.79 -9.47
C ALA A 138 -6.09 1.09 -10.83
N ALA A 139 -5.81 0.26 -11.83
CA ALA A 139 -6.37 0.45 -13.16
C ALA A 139 -7.89 0.45 -13.04
N SER A 140 -8.51 1.62 -13.19
CA SER A 140 -9.97 1.74 -13.27
C SER A 140 -10.42 0.97 -14.51
N PRO A 141 -11.30 -0.03 -14.40
CA PRO A 141 -11.95 -0.57 -15.58
C PRO A 141 -13.00 0.44 -16.04
N SER A 142 -12.86 0.87 -17.29
CA SER A 142 -13.89 1.56 -18.07
C SER A 142 -15.19 0.77 -18.13
#